data_AF-A0A4R7HXC7-F1
#
_entry.id   AF-A0A4R7HXC7-F1
#
_cell.length_a   1.000
_cell.length_b   1.000
_cell.length_c   1.000
_cell.angle_alpha   90.00
_cell.angle_beta   90.00
_cell.angle_gamma   90.00
#
_symmetry.space_group_name_H-M   'P 1'
#
loop_
_entity.id
_entity.type
_entity.pdbx_description
1 polymer ?
#
loop_
_entity_poly.entity_id
_entity_poly.type
_entity_poly.pdbx_seq_one_letter_code
_entity_poly.pdbx_strand_id
1 'polypeptide(L)'
;MRQVCPLCALEDYLEELAADKEAGTIDYECHNPTCSSFSWRTTPSHSSLDGRTGIAAEYGVHDDLLACIDPDDPFLEYGIIEYRYARLRPDIYMNEFIPRWGHTCLGPRRYTVSAFLASTLGSLLRSGELAWKGGPATGYWSYNNTVSYFTHRRTPLPDQMLSWNDFATAQGEDPDQWPLPPGHGAPDRNPA
;
A
#
# COMPACT_ATOMS: atom_id res chain seq x y z
N MET A 1 -5.90 10.54 18.85
CA MET A 1 -5.53 9.87 17.59
C MET A 1 -6.84 9.60 16.87
N ARG A 2 -6.99 10.01 15.61
CA ARG A 2 -8.26 9.92 14.85
C ARG A 2 -8.33 8.53 14.22
N GLN A 3 -9.35 7.73 14.55
CA GLN A 3 -9.52 6.36 14.05
C GLN A 3 -10.43 6.35 12.83
N VAL A 4 -10.14 5.46 11.87
CA VAL A 4 -10.95 5.23 10.67
C VAL A 4 -11.23 3.74 10.53
N CYS A 5 -12.39 3.37 9.99
CA CYS A 5 -12.71 1.97 9.73
C CYS A 5 -11.66 1.33 8.79
N PRO A 6 -11.01 0.22 9.16
CA PRO A 6 -10.04 -0.46 8.29
C PRO A 6 -10.62 -0.96 6.95
N LEU A 7 -11.94 -1.13 6.87
CA LEU A 7 -12.62 -1.61 5.65
C LEU A 7 -13.15 -0.49 4.75
N CYS A 8 -13.64 0.62 5.32
CA CYS A 8 -14.24 1.69 4.53
C CYS A 8 -13.54 3.05 4.61
N ALA A 9 -12.51 3.18 5.46
CA ALA A 9 -11.74 4.40 5.69
C ALA A 9 -12.58 5.64 6.11
N LEU A 10 -13.83 5.43 6.53
CA LEU A 10 -14.68 6.47 7.10
C LEU A 10 -14.64 6.42 8.63
N GLU A 11 -14.83 7.58 9.24
CA GLU A 11 -14.91 7.75 10.69
C GLU A 11 -16.32 8.07 11.18
N ASP A 12 -17.20 8.58 10.30
CA ASP A 12 -18.55 9.04 10.67
C ASP A 12 -19.47 7.91 11.14
N TYR A 13 -19.06 6.66 10.90
CA TYR A 13 -19.82 5.45 11.20
C TYR A 13 -19.21 4.62 12.32
N LEU A 14 -18.29 5.18 13.10
CA LEU A 14 -17.59 4.45 14.16
C LEU A 14 -18.28 4.63 15.51
N GLU A 15 -18.50 3.51 16.17
CA GLU A 15 -18.89 3.44 17.57
C GLU A 15 -17.72 2.88 18.40
N GLU A 16 -17.42 3.52 19.53
CA GLU A 16 -16.50 2.99 20.52
C GLU A 16 -17.29 2.10 21.50
N LEU A 17 -17.04 0.80 21.46
CA LEU A 17 -17.81 -0.19 22.24
C LEU A 17 -17.30 -0.34 23.67
N ALA A 18 -15.97 -0.39 23.84
CA ALA A 18 -15.34 -0.61 25.13
C ALA A 18 -13.89 -0.12 25.13
N ALA A 19 -13.45 0.43 26.26
CA ALA A 19 -12.05 0.76 26.52
C ALA A 19 -11.56 0.00 27.74
N ASP A 20 -10.51 -0.80 27.57
CA ASP A 20 -9.74 -1.36 28.68
C ASP A 20 -8.61 -0.38 29.00
N LYS A 21 -8.74 0.32 30.13
CA LYS A 21 -7.77 1.34 30.55
C LYS A 21 -6.46 0.73 31.08
N GLU A 22 -6.50 -0.50 31.59
CA GLU A 22 -5.29 -1.19 32.08
C GLU A 22 -4.49 -1.76 30.91
N ALA A 23 -5.16 -2.34 29.91
CA ALA A 23 -4.54 -2.82 28.67
C ALA A 23 -4.31 -1.71 27.62
N GLY A 24 -4.88 -0.52 27.84
CA GLY A 24 -4.88 0.63 26.92
C GLY A 24 -5.58 0.37 25.58
N THR A 25 -6.42 -0.67 25.48
CA THR A 25 -7.10 -1.05 24.25
C THR A 25 -8.45 -0.37 24.10
N ILE A 26 -8.84 -0.04 22.87
CA ILE A 26 -10.17 0.49 22.54
C ILE A 26 -10.78 -0.36 21.43
N ASP A 27 -11.97 -0.90 21.66
CA ASP A 27 -12.77 -1.65 20.69
C ASP A 27 -13.67 -0.68 19.91
N TYR A 28 -13.60 -0.76 18.58
CA TYR A 28 -14.43 0.01 17.67
C TYR A 28 -15.30 -0.91 16.83
N GLU A 29 -16.48 -0.44 16.46
CA GLU A 29 -17.35 -1.05 15.47
C GLU A 29 -17.71 -0.03 14.39
N CYS A 30 -17.66 -0.44 13.13
CA CYS A 30 -18.14 0.34 12.01
C CYS A 30 -19.53 -0.14 11.60
N HIS A 31 -20.51 0.76 11.67
CA HIS A 31 -21.90 0.50 11.28
C HIS A 31 -22.21 0.96 9.86
N ASN A 32 -21.18 1.25 9.04
CA ASN A 32 -21.40 1.60 7.64
C ASN A 32 -22.05 0.38 6.95
N PRO A 33 -23.24 0.54 6.33
CA PRO A 33 -23.94 -0.56 5.67
C PRO A 33 -23.09 -1.27 4.60
N THR A 34 -22.04 -0.61 4.10
CA THR A 34 -21.22 -1.18 3.05
C THR A 34 -20.06 -2.08 3.52
N CYS A 35 -19.62 -2.02 4.78
CA CYS A 35 -18.57 -2.92 5.25
C CYS A 35 -19.12 -4.12 6.02
N SER A 36 -20.45 -4.25 6.13
CA SER A 36 -21.09 -5.06 7.19
C SER A 36 -20.66 -4.54 8.57
N SER A 37 -21.36 -4.87 9.65
CA SER A 37 -20.88 -4.56 11.01
C SER A 37 -19.48 -5.14 11.21
N PHE A 38 -18.46 -4.27 11.20
CA PHE A 38 -17.05 -4.68 11.30
C PHE A 38 -16.44 -4.13 12.58
N SER A 39 -15.99 -5.03 13.44
CA SER A 39 -15.39 -4.69 14.73
C SER A 39 -13.87 -4.90 14.69
N TRP A 40 -13.12 -3.98 15.28
CA TRP A 40 -11.68 -4.13 15.49
C TRP A 40 -11.24 -3.55 16.82
N ARG A 41 -10.19 -4.15 17.38
CA ARG A 41 -9.54 -3.70 18.61
C ARG A 41 -8.31 -2.89 18.25
N THR A 42 -8.22 -1.67 18.77
CA THR A 42 -6.95 -0.96 18.86
C THR A 42 -6.27 -1.38 20.15
N THR A 43 -5.01 -1.77 20.05
CA THR A 43 -4.10 -1.83 21.19
C THR A 43 -3.41 -0.47 21.30
N PRO A 44 -3.01 -0.03 22.51
CA PRO A 44 -2.07 1.07 22.57
C PRO A 44 -0.88 0.58 21.76
N SER A 45 -0.49 1.34 20.73
CA SER A 45 0.73 1.01 20.03
C SER A 45 1.81 1.00 21.10
N HIS A 46 2.26 -0.19 21.52
CA HIS A 46 3.63 -0.31 21.94
C HIS A 46 4.37 0.28 20.76
N SER A 47 4.88 1.49 20.93
CA SER A 47 5.85 2.03 20.00
C SER A 47 6.99 1.03 20.09
N SER A 48 6.97 0.00 19.24
CA SER A 48 8.21 -0.55 18.77
C SER A 48 8.97 0.67 18.29
N LEU A 49 10.19 0.85 18.79
CA LEU A 49 10.96 2.08 18.58
C LEU A 49 11.17 2.39 17.07
N ASP A 50 10.79 1.44 16.19
CA ASP A 50 10.81 1.49 14.74
C ASP A 50 9.44 1.64 14.04
N GLY A 51 8.29 1.55 14.74
CA GLY A 51 6.95 1.68 14.17
C GLY A 51 6.49 0.55 13.23
N ARG A 52 7.18 -0.60 13.22
CA ARG A 52 6.92 -1.74 12.33
C ARG A 52 6.00 -2.77 13.01
N THR A 53 4.68 -2.62 12.85
CA THR A 53 3.68 -3.52 13.43
C THR A 53 2.60 -3.94 12.42
N GLY A 54 1.79 -4.96 12.77
CA GLY A 54 0.62 -5.39 11.99
C GLY A 54 0.96 -6.21 10.74
N ILE A 55 0.00 -6.34 9.82
CA ILE A 55 0.12 -7.19 8.61
C ILE A 55 1.38 -6.87 7.79
N ALA A 56 1.74 -5.59 7.68
CA ALA A 56 2.96 -5.19 6.97
C ALA A 56 4.26 -5.71 7.64
N ALA A 57 4.27 -5.84 8.96
CA ALA A 57 5.39 -6.46 9.68
C ALA A 57 5.37 -7.99 9.54
N GLU A 58 4.19 -8.62 9.62
CA GLU A 58 4.03 -10.08 9.49
C GLU A 58 4.56 -10.61 8.15
N TYR A 59 4.33 -9.90 7.05
CA TYR A 59 4.81 -10.29 5.72
C TYR A 59 6.20 -9.73 5.35
N GLY A 60 6.82 -8.92 6.21
CA GLY A 60 8.13 -8.29 5.94
C GLY A 60 8.08 -7.13 4.93
N VAL A 61 6.90 -6.55 4.71
CA VAL A 61 6.64 -5.56 3.64
C VAL A 61 7.50 -4.30 3.78
N HIS A 62 7.85 -3.90 5.00
CA HIS A 62 8.70 -2.72 5.23
C HIS A 62 10.07 -2.89 4.58
N ASP A 63 10.74 -4.03 4.80
CA ASP A 63 12.07 -4.29 4.26
C ASP A 63 12.01 -4.55 2.75
N ASP A 64 10.97 -5.25 2.28
CA ASP A 64 10.74 -5.45 0.85
C ASP A 64 10.55 -4.11 0.10
N LEU A 65 9.79 -3.17 0.67
CA LEU A 65 9.58 -1.86 0.06
C LEU A 65 10.85 -1.02 0.03
N LEU A 66 11.69 -1.11 1.07
CA LEU A 66 13.02 -0.49 1.06
C LEU A 66 13.91 -1.11 -0.02
N ALA A 67 13.83 -2.44 -0.23
CA ALA A 67 14.56 -3.13 -1.30
C ALA A 67 14.02 -2.83 -2.71
N CYS A 68 12.79 -2.31 -2.84
CA CYS A 68 12.22 -1.89 -4.12
C CYS A 68 12.71 -0.50 -4.56
N ILE A 69 13.45 0.21 -3.71
CA ILE A 69 14.03 1.52 -4.00
C ILE A 69 15.54 1.36 -3.85
N ASP A 70 16.29 1.45 -4.95
CA ASP A 70 17.74 1.39 -4.88
C ASP A 70 18.30 2.66 -4.23
N PRO A 71 19.45 2.60 -3.51
CA PRO A 71 20.05 3.78 -2.89
C PRO A 71 20.31 4.94 -3.86
N ASP A 72 20.51 4.61 -5.14
CA ASP A 72 20.79 5.57 -6.21
C ASP A 72 19.59 6.03 -7.01
N ASP A 73 18.41 5.45 -6.76
CA ASP A 73 17.21 5.86 -7.48
C ASP A 73 16.91 7.35 -7.29
N PRO A 74 16.36 8.01 -8.33
CA PRO A 74 15.73 9.31 -8.18
C PRO A 74 14.45 9.17 -7.35
N PHE A 75 13.65 10.23 -7.28
CA PHE A 75 12.28 10.09 -6.79
C PHE A 75 11.47 9.21 -7.76
N LEU A 76 11.07 8.03 -7.33
CA LEU A 76 10.28 7.08 -8.11
C LEU A 76 8.79 7.33 -7.91
N GLU A 77 8.03 7.39 -9.01
CA GLU A 77 6.56 7.35 -8.94
C GLU A 77 6.11 6.08 -8.21
N TYR A 78 5.10 6.20 -7.34
CA TYR A 78 4.57 5.09 -6.55
C TYR A 78 4.31 3.80 -7.36
N GLY A 79 3.79 3.92 -8.59
CA GLY A 79 3.55 2.79 -9.48
C GLY A 79 4.80 1.95 -9.77
N ILE A 80 5.99 2.56 -9.82
CA ILE A 80 7.26 1.84 -10.01
C ILE A 80 7.56 0.96 -8.80
N ILE A 81 7.29 1.47 -7.60
CA ILE A 81 7.58 0.77 -6.35
C ILE A 81 6.63 -0.42 -6.19
N GLU A 82 5.34 -0.24 -6.46
CA GLU A 82 4.37 -1.35 -6.45
C GLU A 82 4.70 -2.41 -7.51
N TYR A 83 5.15 -1.99 -8.70
CA TYR A 83 5.59 -2.91 -9.75
C TYR A 83 6.78 -3.75 -9.30
N ARG A 84 7.81 -3.10 -8.74
CA ARG A 84 9.00 -3.79 -8.21
C ARG A 84 8.64 -4.71 -7.06
N TYR A 85 7.74 -4.31 -6.15
CA TYR A 85 7.26 -5.17 -5.07
C TYR A 85 6.54 -6.42 -5.61
N ALA A 86 5.65 -6.23 -6.58
CA ALA A 86 4.92 -7.32 -7.23
C ALA A 86 5.86 -8.31 -7.94
N ARG A 87 7.03 -7.86 -8.41
CA ARG A 87 8.09 -8.72 -8.98
C ARG A 87 9.01 -9.34 -7.93
N LEU A 88 9.24 -8.66 -6.81
CA LEU A 88 10.06 -9.14 -5.71
C LEU A 88 9.36 -10.27 -4.94
N ARG A 89 8.04 -10.12 -4.69
CA ARG A 89 7.23 -11.07 -3.92
C ARG A 89 5.98 -11.51 -4.70
N PRO A 90 6.12 -12.11 -5.91
CA PRO A 90 4.99 -12.40 -6.79
C PRO A 90 3.98 -13.36 -6.14
N ASP A 91 4.45 -14.35 -5.38
CA ASP A 91 3.58 -15.32 -4.72
C ASP A 91 2.69 -14.66 -3.66
N ILE A 92 3.24 -13.78 -2.83
CA ILE A 92 2.46 -13.07 -1.80
C ILE A 92 1.55 -12.04 -2.46
N TYR A 93 2.08 -11.30 -3.44
CA TYR A 93 1.28 -10.31 -4.14
C TYR A 93 0.05 -10.96 -4.78
N MET A 94 0.22 -12.08 -5.51
CA MET A 94 -0.85 -12.73 -6.26
C MET A 94 -1.74 -13.65 -5.42
N ASN A 95 -1.20 -14.35 -4.41
CA ASN A 95 -1.96 -15.37 -3.67
C ASN A 95 -2.47 -14.89 -2.31
N GLU A 96 -1.88 -13.83 -1.75
CA GLU A 96 -2.29 -13.29 -0.45
C GLU A 96 -2.93 -11.91 -0.61
N PHE A 97 -2.24 -10.97 -1.27
CA PHE A 97 -2.64 -9.57 -1.26
C PHE A 97 -3.76 -9.26 -2.25
N ILE A 98 -3.63 -9.74 -3.50
CA ILE A 98 -4.68 -9.56 -4.52
C ILE A 98 -6.00 -10.24 -4.10
N PRO A 99 -6.04 -11.47 -3.57
CA PRO A 99 -7.30 -12.06 -3.10
C PRO A 99 -7.90 -11.30 -1.92
N ARG A 100 -7.06 -10.81 -1.01
CA ARG A 100 -7.50 -10.11 0.21
C ARG A 100 -8.02 -8.70 -0.05
N TRP A 101 -7.32 -7.92 -0.85
CA TRP A 101 -7.62 -6.50 -1.06
C TRP A 101 -8.01 -6.15 -2.50
N GLY A 102 -7.56 -6.96 -3.47
CA GLY A 102 -7.74 -6.66 -4.88
C GLY A 102 -6.87 -5.51 -5.35
N HIS A 103 -7.04 -5.17 -6.62
CA HIS A 103 -6.36 -4.07 -7.29
C HIS A 103 -7.34 -3.42 -8.28
N THR A 104 -7.23 -2.11 -8.50
CA THR A 104 -8.16 -1.37 -9.37
C THR A 104 -8.14 -1.86 -10.82
N CYS A 105 -7.05 -2.49 -11.26
CA CYS A 105 -6.96 -3.07 -12.60
C CYS A 105 -7.89 -4.27 -12.80
N LEU A 106 -8.34 -4.89 -11.70
CA LEU A 106 -9.31 -6.00 -11.68
C LEU A 106 -10.75 -5.51 -11.46
N GLY A 107 -10.98 -4.19 -11.47
CA GLY A 107 -12.27 -3.55 -11.27
C GLY A 107 -12.31 -2.63 -10.04
N PRO A 108 -13.43 -1.90 -9.83
CA PRO A 108 -13.55 -0.93 -8.75
C PRO A 108 -13.38 -1.57 -7.37
N ARG A 109 -12.59 -0.92 -6.50
CA ARG A 109 -12.33 -1.35 -5.12
C ARG A 109 -12.28 -0.15 -4.18
N ARG A 110 -12.67 -0.37 -2.93
CA ARG A 110 -12.63 0.67 -1.87
C ARG A 110 -11.28 0.73 -1.15
N TYR A 111 -10.62 -0.42 -1.06
CA TYR A 111 -9.29 -0.58 -0.53
C TYR A 111 -8.57 -1.58 -1.42
N THR A 112 -7.29 -1.36 -1.68
CA THR A 112 -6.48 -2.18 -2.60
C THR A 112 -5.15 -2.54 -1.96
N VAL A 113 -4.47 -3.50 -2.57
CA VAL A 113 -3.05 -3.75 -2.27
C VAL A 113 -2.23 -2.46 -2.44
N SER A 114 -2.57 -1.61 -3.42
CA SER A 114 -1.90 -0.32 -3.61
C SER A 114 -2.07 0.60 -2.39
N ALA A 115 -3.28 0.71 -1.84
CA ALA A 115 -3.51 1.50 -0.63
C ALA A 115 -2.74 0.95 0.58
N PHE A 116 -2.65 -0.38 0.70
CA PHE A 116 -1.88 -1.05 1.75
C PHE A 116 -0.37 -0.77 1.65
N LEU A 117 0.21 -0.90 0.45
CA LEU A 117 1.63 -0.63 0.23
C LEU A 117 1.95 0.86 0.42
N ALA A 118 1.09 1.76 -0.09
CA ALA A 118 1.23 3.20 0.13
C ALA A 118 1.19 3.59 1.62
N SER A 119 0.32 2.96 2.41
CA SER A 119 0.28 3.17 3.87
C SER A 119 1.59 2.73 4.55
N THR A 120 2.17 1.63 4.08
CA THR A 120 3.46 1.11 4.58
C THR A 120 4.64 2.01 4.16
N LEU A 121 4.64 2.56 2.95
CA LEU A 121 5.61 3.63 2.59
C LEU A 121 5.45 4.86 3.49
N GLY A 122 4.21 5.18 3.88
CA GLY A 122 3.93 6.24 4.84
C GLY A 122 4.52 6.00 6.23
N SER A 123 4.61 4.75 6.71
CA SER A 123 5.31 4.46 7.98
C SER A 123 6.83 4.64 7.84
N LEU A 124 7.42 4.17 6.74
CA LEU A 124 8.84 4.35 6.43
C LEU A 124 9.24 5.82 6.28
N LEU A 125 8.36 6.66 5.74
CA LEU A 125 8.55 8.10 5.70
C LEU A 125 8.60 8.71 7.10
N ARG A 126 7.68 8.29 8.00
CA ARG A 126 7.64 8.78 9.39
C ARG A 126 8.83 8.31 10.22
N SER A 127 9.39 7.14 9.93
CA SER A 127 10.61 6.65 10.58
C SER A 127 11.89 7.28 10.01
N GLY A 128 11.79 8.08 8.94
CA GLY A 128 12.92 8.81 8.37
C GLY A 128 13.79 8.00 7.40
N GLU A 129 13.32 6.84 6.94
CA GLU A 129 14.04 5.99 5.98
C GLU A 129 13.93 6.52 4.56
N LEU A 130 12.78 7.13 4.23
CA LEU A 130 12.48 7.64 2.90
C LEU A 130 12.35 9.16 2.89
N ALA A 131 12.56 9.74 1.71
CA ALA A 131 12.11 11.07 1.36
C ALA A 131 10.91 10.98 0.41
N TRP A 132 10.02 11.98 0.47
CA TRP A 132 8.80 12.02 -0.33
C TRP A 132 8.60 13.40 -0.96
N LYS A 133 8.00 13.41 -2.15
CA LYS A 133 7.33 14.59 -2.71
C LYS A 133 6.11 14.19 -3.56
N GLY A 134 5.15 15.09 -3.68
CA GLY A 134 4.03 14.94 -4.61
C GLY A 134 4.45 15.33 -6.04
N GLY A 135 3.90 14.63 -7.04
CA GLY A 135 4.18 14.87 -8.45
C GLY A 135 3.03 14.44 -9.36
N PRO A 136 3.10 14.74 -10.67
CA PRO A 136 2.08 14.31 -11.62
C PRO A 136 1.99 12.77 -11.66
N ALA A 137 0.77 12.25 -11.67
CA ALA A 137 0.54 10.82 -11.90
C ALA A 137 0.56 10.51 -13.41
N THR A 138 1.17 9.40 -13.82
CA THR A 138 1.38 9.09 -15.24
C THR A 138 0.87 7.70 -15.63
N GLY A 139 0.61 7.50 -16.93
CA GLY A 139 0.11 6.23 -17.49
C GLY A 139 -1.12 5.68 -16.77
N TYR A 140 -1.05 4.42 -16.35
CA TYR A 140 -2.09 3.72 -15.59
C TYR A 140 -2.59 4.52 -14.38
N TRP A 141 -1.73 5.33 -13.73
CA TRP A 141 -2.06 6.08 -12.52
C TRP A 141 -2.63 7.49 -12.78
N SER A 142 -2.69 7.93 -14.04
CA SER A 142 -3.07 9.29 -14.45
C SER A 142 -4.42 9.76 -13.91
N TYR A 143 -5.35 8.83 -13.64
CA TYR A 143 -6.65 9.12 -13.04
C TYR A 143 -6.58 9.80 -11.67
N ASN A 144 -5.44 9.73 -10.96
CA ASN A 144 -5.24 10.40 -9.68
C ASN A 144 -4.82 11.87 -9.80
N ASN A 145 -4.44 12.36 -10.99
CA ASN A 145 -3.80 13.65 -11.26
C ASN A 145 -2.43 13.85 -10.57
N THR A 146 -2.35 13.61 -9.27
CA THR A 146 -1.14 13.70 -8.44
C THR A 146 -0.93 12.38 -7.71
N VAL A 147 0.32 11.96 -7.61
CA VAL A 147 0.72 10.75 -6.88
C VAL A 147 1.98 11.02 -6.07
N SER A 148 2.27 10.12 -5.14
CA SER A 148 3.47 10.14 -4.33
C SER A 148 4.69 9.67 -5.10
N TYR A 149 5.81 10.33 -4.86
CA TYR A 149 7.12 9.90 -5.32
C TYR A 149 8.05 9.69 -4.12
N PHE A 150 8.85 8.62 -4.13
CA PHE A 150 9.72 8.24 -3.03
C PHE A 150 11.16 7.97 -3.48
N THR A 151 12.12 8.23 -2.59
CA THR A 151 13.53 7.84 -2.73
C THR A 151 14.09 7.56 -1.33
N HIS A 152 15.25 6.91 -1.25
CA HIS A 152 15.97 6.78 0.02
C HIS A 152 16.35 8.16 0.57
N ARG A 153 16.28 8.31 1.89
CA ARG A 153 16.71 9.55 2.52
C ARG A 153 18.24 9.67 2.45
N ARG A 154 18.72 10.64 1.69
CA ARG A 154 20.15 10.96 1.55
C ARG A 154 20.39 12.46 1.40
N THR A 155 21.65 12.89 1.54
CA THR A 155 22.06 14.28 1.33
C THR A 155 23.20 14.33 0.31
N PRO A 156 23.05 15.09 -0.79
CA PRO A 156 21.85 15.83 -1.20
C PRO A 156 20.72 14.88 -1.63
N LEU A 157 19.48 15.35 -1.56
CA LEU A 157 18.36 14.65 -2.19
C LEU A 157 18.44 14.82 -3.72
N PRO A 158 18.00 13.83 -4.51
CA PRO A 158 17.95 13.97 -5.95
C PRO A 158 16.84 14.94 -6.36
N ASP A 159 17.10 15.77 -7.37
CA ASP A 159 16.06 16.64 -7.94
C ASP A 159 15.16 15.88 -8.93
N GLN A 160 15.74 14.87 -9.59
CA GLN A 160 15.12 14.09 -10.65
C GLN A 160 13.95 13.24 -10.15
N MET A 161 13.00 13.00 -11.04
CA MET A 161 11.86 12.11 -10.83
C MET A 161 11.80 11.12 -11.99
N LEU A 162 11.51 9.87 -11.69
CA LEU A 162 11.21 8.85 -12.68
C LEU A 162 9.72 8.55 -12.64
N SER A 163 9.04 8.83 -13.75
CA SER A 163 7.61 8.57 -13.89
C SER A 163 7.34 7.09 -14.22
N TRP A 164 6.15 6.60 -13.86
CA TRP A 164 5.67 5.28 -14.27
C TRP A 164 5.68 5.14 -15.78
N ASN A 165 5.24 6.16 -16.51
CA ASN A 165 5.20 6.14 -17.98
C ASN A 165 6.59 5.90 -18.59
N ASP A 166 7.61 6.61 -18.10
CA ASP A 166 8.98 6.46 -18.60
C ASP A 166 9.57 5.11 -18.20
N PHE A 167 9.34 4.70 -16.95
CA PHE A 167 9.80 3.41 -16.44
C PHE A 167 9.18 2.23 -17.20
N ALA A 168 7.85 2.19 -17.33
CA ALA A 168 7.12 1.14 -18.02
C ALA A 168 7.56 1.01 -19.48
N THR A 169 7.66 2.14 -20.19
CA THR A 169 8.18 2.18 -21.56
C THR A 169 9.59 1.59 -21.64
N ALA A 170 10.48 1.96 -20.71
CA ALA A 170 11.84 1.43 -20.67
C ALA A 170 11.90 -0.07 -20.33
N GLN A 171 10.93 -0.60 -19.60
CA GLN A 171 10.78 -2.03 -19.30
C GLN A 171 10.08 -2.82 -20.42
N GLY A 172 9.59 -2.15 -21.48
CA GLY A 172 8.80 -2.78 -22.54
C GLY A 172 7.37 -3.14 -22.12
N GLU A 173 6.89 -2.54 -21.03
CA GLU A 173 5.51 -2.65 -20.56
C GLU A 173 4.65 -1.56 -21.21
N ASP A 174 3.34 -1.80 -21.36
CA ASP A 174 2.39 -0.75 -21.77
C ASP A 174 2.14 0.20 -20.59
N PRO A 175 2.50 1.49 -20.70
CA PRO A 175 2.36 2.43 -19.59
C PRO A 175 0.91 2.66 -19.16
N ASP A 176 -0.07 2.43 -20.03
CA ASP A 176 -1.49 2.63 -19.73
C ASP A 176 -2.16 1.41 -19.09
N GLN A 177 -1.43 0.29 -18.96
CA GLN A 177 -1.90 -0.94 -18.34
C GLN A 177 -1.12 -1.25 -17.07
N TRP A 178 -1.76 -1.97 -16.14
CA TRP A 178 -1.07 -2.51 -14.97
C TRP A 178 -0.67 -3.97 -15.20
N PRO A 179 0.62 -4.29 -15.34
CA PRO A 179 1.09 -5.65 -15.61
C PRO A 179 1.14 -6.48 -14.32
N LEU A 180 0.06 -7.18 -14.00
CA LEU A 180 0.07 -8.14 -12.89
C LEU A 180 1.16 -9.21 -13.10
N PRO A 181 1.81 -9.69 -12.03
CA PRO A 181 2.69 -10.83 -12.14
C PRO A 181 2.03 -12.04 -12.80
N PRO A 182 2.75 -12.81 -13.64
CA PRO A 182 2.25 -14.07 -14.13
C PRO A 182 1.89 -14.95 -12.93
N GLY A 183 0.60 -15.26 -12.78
CA GLY A 183 0.14 -16.13 -11.72
C GLY A 183 0.37 -17.59 -12.09
N HIS A 184 0.92 -18.37 -11.16
CA HIS A 184 0.66 -19.80 -11.16
C HIS A 184 -0.83 -20.04 -10.94
N GLY A 185 -1.54 -20.33 -12.02
CA GLY A 185 -2.93 -20.81 -12.01
C GLY A 185 -3.98 -19.71 -12.00
N ALA A 186 -4.45 -19.31 -13.18
CA ALA A 186 -5.90 -19.18 -13.30
C ALA A 186 -6.48 -20.57 -12.97
N PRO A 187 -7.44 -20.73 -12.05
CA PRO A 187 -8.18 -21.97 -12.01
C PRO A 187 -8.79 -22.16 -13.38
N ASP A 188 -8.52 -23.32 -14.00
CA ASP A 188 -9.17 -23.74 -15.23
C ASP A 188 -10.66 -23.40 -15.11
N ARG A 189 -11.15 -22.56 -16.01
CA ARG A 189 -12.59 -22.41 -16.19
C ARG A 189 -13.06 -23.76 -16.67
N ASN A 190 -13.58 -24.56 -15.74
CA ASN A 190 -14.21 -25.82 -16.03
C ASN A 190 -15.32 -25.55 -17.06
N PRO A 191 -15.28 -26.15 -18.26
CA PRO A 191 -16.38 -26.02 -19.19
C PRO A 191 -17.55 -26.83 -18.64
N ALA A 192 -18.64 -26.14 -18.32
CA ALA A 192 -19.97 -26.73 -18.23
C ALA A 192 -20.72 -26.44 -19.53
#